data_AF-A0A815YKN2-F1
#
_entry.id   AF-A0A815YKN2-F1
#
_cell.length_a   1.000
_cell.length_b   1.000
_cell.length_c   1.000
_cell.angle_alpha   90.00
_cell.angle_beta   90.00
_cell.angle_gamma   90.00
#
_symmetry.space_group_name_H-M   'P 1'
#
loop_
_entity.id
_entity.type
_entity.pdbx_description
1 polymer ?
#
loop_
_entity_poly.entity_id
_entity_poly.type
_entity_poly.pdbx_seq_one_letter_code
_entity_poly.pdbx_strand_id
1 'polypeptide(L)'
;MANEQLKSNETTDEICHGIPLTDIPNLFQTVPVLNDMKDIHDIGHTFMIKPFKYDSSNPDREPEPIHGIRNYLDIWNDDHVRLPCSPFNVTNDGIPRWPIIQNKLIQLKQKCIEKTATINDIKTAIEESNGASFEIGCLEQLLNQSYSADQRAYFISIILPEMISLALNVGNICSQPPPLLRIGTNRSLTMSQRQAASLLACAFFCLFPQQFNGQINNKYQTYQSFNFIQ
;
A
#
# COMPACT_ATOMS: atom_id res chain seq x y z
N MET A 1 14.78 -66.62 -31.01
CA MET A 1 15.69 -66.09 -29.96
C MET A 1 16.59 -65.10 -30.66
N ALA A 2 16.64 -63.80 -30.39
CA ALA A 2 16.18 -63.03 -29.25
C ALA A 2 15.58 -61.70 -29.73
N ASN A 3 14.51 -61.27 -29.06
CA ASN A 3 13.83 -60.01 -29.26
C ASN A 3 14.61 -58.98 -28.42
N GLU A 4 15.54 -58.25 -29.02
CA GLU A 4 16.21 -57.13 -28.35
C GLU A 4 15.20 -55.98 -28.23
N GLN A 5 14.56 -55.93 -27.06
CA GLN A 5 13.79 -54.79 -26.62
C GLN A 5 14.70 -53.57 -26.62
N LEU A 6 14.41 -52.61 -27.52
CA LEU A 6 14.85 -51.23 -27.36
C LEU A 6 14.40 -50.76 -25.98
N LYS A 7 15.34 -50.71 -25.03
CA LYS A 7 15.20 -49.87 -23.84
C LYS A 7 15.24 -48.43 -24.35
N SER A 8 14.08 -47.78 -24.29
CA SER A 8 13.94 -46.33 -24.37
C SER A 8 14.76 -45.70 -23.26
N ASN A 9 16.04 -45.42 -23.52
CA ASN A 9 16.81 -44.49 -22.72
C ASN A 9 16.37 -43.07 -23.11
N GLU A 10 15.18 -42.68 -22.68
CA GLU A 10 14.86 -41.26 -22.51
C GLU A 10 15.60 -40.81 -21.26
N THR A 11 16.87 -40.41 -21.42
CA THR A 11 17.54 -39.54 -20.48
C THR A 11 16.82 -38.20 -20.52
N THR A 12 15.78 -38.05 -19.69
CA THR A 12 15.33 -36.74 -19.26
C THR A 12 16.50 -36.11 -18.54
N ASP A 13 17.13 -35.09 -19.13
CA ASP A 13 18.02 -34.18 -18.42
C ASP A 13 17.31 -33.79 -17.12
N GLU A 14 17.81 -34.28 -15.97
CA GLU A 14 17.20 -33.98 -14.67
C GLU A 14 17.31 -32.48 -14.44
N ILE A 15 16.18 -31.77 -14.59
CA ILE A 15 16.07 -30.30 -14.49
C ILE A 15 16.52 -29.77 -13.11
N CYS A 16 16.64 -30.63 -12.11
CA CYS A 16 17.11 -30.27 -10.78
C CYS A 16 17.86 -31.45 -10.14
N HIS A 17 18.98 -31.16 -9.47
CA HIS A 17 19.76 -32.12 -8.69
C HIS A 17 19.67 -31.80 -7.18
N GLY A 18 19.82 -32.83 -6.34
CA GLY A 18 19.85 -32.68 -4.88
C GLY A 18 18.59 -33.23 -4.19
N ILE A 19 18.26 -32.66 -3.03
CA ILE A 19 17.09 -33.07 -2.25
C ILE A 19 15.81 -32.66 -3.00
N PRO A 20 14.85 -33.59 -3.20
CA PRO A 20 13.57 -33.25 -3.81
C PRO A 20 12.89 -32.09 -3.10
N LEU A 21 12.29 -31.17 -3.86
CA LEU A 21 11.58 -30.02 -3.31
C LEU A 21 10.46 -30.43 -2.32
N THR A 22 9.88 -31.61 -2.51
CA THR A 22 8.88 -32.21 -1.61
C THR A 22 9.41 -32.53 -0.23
N ASP A 23 10.72 -32.74 -0.11
CA ASP A 23 11.37 -33.17 1.13
C ASP A 23 11.94 -31.96 1.90
N ILE A 24 11.83 -30.76 1.34
CA ILE A 24 12.20 -29.51 2.01
C ILE A 24 11.05 -29.08 2.93
N PRO A 25 11.32 -28.83 4.24
CA PRO A 25 10.30 -28.35 5.16
C PRO A 25 9.68 -27.04 4.65
N ASN A 26 8.35 -27.02 4.57
CA ASN A 26 7.60 -25.82 4.23
C ASN A 26 6.81 -25.33 5.43
N LEU A 27 6.43 -24.04 5.40
CA LEU A 27 5.69 -23.42 6.48
C LEU A 27 4.48 -24.27 6.89
N PHE A 28 3.67 -24.76 5.96
CA PHE A 28 2.45 -25.51 6.28
C PHE A 28 2.67 -26.81 7.09
N GLN A 29 3.87 -27.40 7.04
CA GLN A 29 4.21 -28.61 7.78
C GLN A 29 4.88 -28.34 9.13
N THR A 30 5.57 -27.21 9.27
CA THR A 30 6.42 -26.92 10.43
C THR A 30 6.08 -25.63 11.17
N VAL A 31 4.89 -25.02 10.94
CA VAL A 31 4.49 -23.80 11.67
C VAL A 31 4.46 -24.10 13.18
N PRO A 32 5.28 -23.43 14.01
CA PRO A 32 5.10 -23.46 15.45
C PRO A 32 3.77 -22.77 15.79
N VAL A 33 3.03 -23.29 16.77
CA VAL A 33 1.81 -22.63 17.26
C VAL A 33 2.15 -21.19 17.66
N LEU A 34 1.58 -20.22 16.96
CA LEU A 34 1.80 -18.80 17.23
C LEU A 34 1.05 -18.40 18.50
N ASN A 35 1.66 -17.51 19.28
CA ASN A 35 0.99 -16.89 20.43
C ASN A 35 -0.19 -16.03 19.96
N ASP A 36 -1.24 -15.93 20.79
CA ASP A 36 -2.33 -15.00 20.52
C ASP A 36 -1.79 -13.56 20.52
N MET A 37 -2.27 -12.74 19.58
CA MET A 37 -1.80 -11.36 19.40
C MET A 37 -1.91 -10.50 20.67
N LYS A 38 -2.95 -10.72 21.48
CA LYS A 38 -3.19 -10.02 22.75
C LYS A 38 -2.11 -10.32 23.81
N ASP A 39 -1.42 -11.45 23.68
CA ASP A 39 -0.41 -11.92 24.63
C ASP A 39 1.00 -11.48 24.19
N ILE A 40 1.12 -10.78 23.05
CA ILE A 40 2.37 -10.19 22.59
C ILE A 40 2.56 -8.85 23.30
N HIS A 41 3.49 -8.82 24.27
CA HIS A 41 3.87 -7.63 25.03
C HIS A 41 5.24 -7.08 24.62
N ASP A 42 5.75 -7.48 23.45
CA ASP A 42 7.04 -7.01 22.95
C ASP A 42 6.98 -5.52 22.61
N ILE A 43 7.83 -4.73 23.26
CA ILE A 43 7.99 -3.29 23.03
C ILE A 43 8.48 -3.04 21.58
N GLY A 44 9.11 -4.04 20.94
CA GLY A 44 9.52 -4.00 19.55
C GLY A 44 8.39 -4.22 18.53
N HIS A 45 7.20 -4.68 18.94
CA HIS A 45 6.11 -5.01 18.01
C HIS A 45 4.99 -3.97 18.09
N THR A 46 4.78 -3.25 16.97
CA THR A 46 3.65 -2.33 16.82
C THR A 46 2.46 -3.01 16.12
N PHE A 47 1.29 -2.95 16.74
CA PHE A 47 0.02 -3.36 16.14
C PHE A 47 -0.78 -2.14 15.68
N MET A 48 -1.17 -2.13 14.41
CA MET A 48 -2.07 -1.12 13.83
C MET A 48 -3.54 -1.54 13.85
N ILE A 49 -3.81 -2.78 14.23
CA ILE A 49 -5.14 -3.37 14.38
C ILE A 49 -5.35 -3.81 15.82
N LYS A 50 -6.61 -3.88 16.25
CA LYS A 50 -6.92 -4.50 17.54
C LYS A 50 -6.53 -5.98 17.51
N PRO A 51 -6.11 -6.56 18.66
CA PRO A 51 -5.90 -7.99 18.77
C PRO A 51 -7.11 -8.75 18.25
N PHE A 52 -6.87 -9.56 17.24
CA PHE A 52 -7.88 -10.33 16.53
C PHE A 52 -7.49 -11.80 16.59
N LYS A 53 -8.49 -12.66 16.77
CA LYS A 53 -8.34 -14.10 16.65
C LYS A 53 -9.02 -14.54 15.36
N TYR A 54 -8.27 -15.28 14.53
CA TYR A 54 -8.82 -15.84 13.30
C TYR A 54 -10.03 -16.72 13.61
N ASP A 55 -11.13 -16.41 12.95
CA ASP A 55 -12.38 -17.14 13.05
C ASP A 55 -12.63 -17.83 11.70
N SER A 56 -12.43 -19.15 11.66
CA SER A 56 -12.65 -19.94 10.45
C SER A 56 -14.11 -19.95 9.99
N SER A 57 -15.06 -19.58 10.85
CA SER A 57 -16.47 -19.45 10.47
C SER A 57 -16.77 -18.11 9.77
N ASN A 58 -15.89 -17.13 9.91
CA ASN A 58 -15.97 -15.84 9.24
C ASN A 58 -14.58 -15.37 8.79
N PRO A 59 -14.00 -16.02 7.76
CA PRO A 59 -12.65 -15.72 7.29
C PRO A 59 -12.51 -14.31 6.74
N ASP A 60 -13.62 -13.72 6.28
CA ASP A 60 -13.68 -12.37 5.71
C ASP A 60 -13.89 -11.27 6.76
N ARG A 61 -13.89 -11.62 8.05
CA ARG A 61 -14.01 -10.63 9.12
C ARG A 61 -12.83 -9.66 9.07
N GLU A 62 -13.14 -8.42 8.76
CA GLU A 62 -12.15 -7.37 8.67
C GLU A 62 -11.57 -6.99 10.06
N PRO A 63 -10.23 -6.89 10.21
CA PRO A 63 -9.62 -6.39 11.44
C PRO A 63 -9.94 -4.91 11.69
N GLU A 64 -10.34 -4.60 12.93
CA GLU A 64 -10.58 -3.21 13.34
C GLU A 64 -9.26 -2.43 13.55
N PRO A 65 -9.21 -1.14 13.20
CA PRO A 65 -8.08 -0.27 13.55
C PRO A 65 -7.84 -0.21 15.05
N ILE A 66 -6.57 -0.09 15.46
CA ILE A 66 -6.14 -0.15 16.87
C ILE A 66 -6.86 0.86 17.79
N HIS A 67 -7.07 2.10 17.33
CA HIS A 67 -7.76 3.14 18.11
C HIS A 67 -9.27 3.19 17.86
N GLY A 68 -9.78 2.32 16.99
CA GLY A 68 -11.17 2.31 16.54
C GLY A 68 -11.44 3.30 15.41
N ILE A 69 -12.64 3.18 14.82
CA ILE A 69 -13.09 4.00 13.69
C ILE A 69 -13.34 5.44 14.19
N ARG A 70 -12.84 6.44 13.44
CA ARG A 70 -12.92 7.90 13.74
C ARG A 70 -12.07 8.40 14.92
N ASN A 71 -11.27 7.54 15.54
CA ASN A 71 -10.34 7.93 16.60
C ASN A 71 -8.92 7.95 16.06
N TYR A 72 -8.63 8.92 15.18
CA TYR A 72 -7.30 9.08 14.61
C TYR A 72 -6.35 9.71 15.63
N LEU A 73 -5.26 9.03 15.95
CA LEU A 73 -4.14 9.55 16.72
C LEU A 73 -3.08 10.09 15.75
N ASP A 74 -2.98 11.42 15.67
CA ASP A 74 -1.96 12.05 14.84
C ASP A 74 -0.57 11.99 15.49
N ILE A 75 0.45 11.64 14.70
CA ILE A 75 1.85 11.64 15.12
C ILE A 75 2.68 12.24 13.99
N TRP A 76 3.25 13.41 14.24
CA TRP A 76 4.14 14.12 13.31
C TRP A 76 5.52 14.28 13.93
N ASN A 77 6.31 13.21 13.91
CA ASN A 77 7.69 13.22 14.39
C ASN A 77 8.61 12.49 13.39
N ASP A 78 9.85 12.29 13.79
CA ASP A 78 10.83 11.64 12.92
C ASP A 78 10.74 10.12 12.94
N ASP A 79 10.05 9.51 13.91
CA ASP A 79 9.99 8.06 14.11
C ASP A 79 8.76 7.38 13.49
N HIS A 80 7.89 8.15 12.83
CA HIS A 80 6.67 7.66 12.21
C HIS A 80 6.51 8.19 10.80
N VAL A 81 5.82 7.42 9.95
CA VAL A 81 5.42 7.85 8.62
C VAL A 81 4.53 9.09 8.74
N ARG A 82 4.92 10.18 8.09
CA ARG A 82 4.11 11.40 8.05
C ARG A 82 2.92 11.19 7.11
N LEU A 83 1.73 10.99 7.67
CA LEU A 83 0.50 10.76 6.90
C LEU A 83 -0.02 12.05 6.26
N PRO A 84 -0.65 11.97 5.08
CA PRO A 84 -1.15 13.15 4.36
C PRO A 84 -2.27 13.90 5.10
N CYS A 85 -3.00 13.20 5.97
CA CYS A 85 -4.12 13.73 6.74
C CYS A 85 -3.73 14.46 8.03
N SER A 86 -2.44 14.51 8.37
CA SER A 86 -1.97 15.28 9.52
C SER A 86 -2.17 16.78 9.30
N PRO A 87 -2.61 17.55 10.33
CA PRO A 87 -2.70 19.00 10.25
C PRO A 87 -1.34 19.68 10.04
N PHE A 88 -0.24 18.99 10.33
CA PHE A 88 1.13 19.49 10.13
C PHE A 88 1.63 19.31 8.69
N ASN A 89 0.87 18.62 7.84
CA ASN A 89 1.13 18.57 6.40
C ASN A 89 0.67 19.88 5.75
N VAL A 90 1.56 20.87 5.71
CA VAL A 90 1.27 22.22 5.24
C VAL A 90 1.96 22.56 3.91
N THR A 91 1.41 23.54 3.19
CA THR A 91 2.06 24.18 2.03
C THR A 91 3.20 25.10 2.48
N ASN A 92 3.94 25.67 1.53
CA ASN A 92 4.98 26.66 1.82
C ASN A 92 4.43 27.90 2.56
N ASP A 93 3.15 28.22 2.34
CA ASP A 93 2.46 29.34 2.99
C ASP A 93 1.84 28.96 4.36
N GLY A 94 2.13 27.75 4.86
CA GLY A 94 1.63 27.26 6.15
C GLY A 94 0.17 26.79 6.13
N ILE A 95 -0.47 26.71 4.95
CA ILE A 95 -1.86 26.27 4.81
C ILE A 95 -1.93 24.73 4.89
N PRO A 96 -2.81 24.13 5.72
CA PRO A 96 -3.01 22.68 5.74
C PRO A 96 -3.38 22.13 4.36
N ARG A 97 -2.64 21.11 3.90
CA ARG A 97 -2.85 20.48 2.58
C ARG A 97 -4.05 19.55 2.56
N TRP A 98 -4.38 18.92 3.70
CA TRP A 98 -5.43 17.90 3.73
C TRP A 98 -6.79 18.37 3.19
N PRO A 99 -7.33 19.55 3.56
CA PRO A 99 -8.57 20.05 2.95
C PRO A 99 -8.50 20.26 1.44
N ILE A 100 -7.32 20.65 0.92
CA ILE A 100 -7.08 20.82 -0.52
C ILE A 100 -7.14 19.45 -1.20
N ILE A 101 -6.37 18.48 -0.68
CA ILE A 101 -6.35 17.08 -1.15
C ILE A 101 -7.77 16.51 -1.16
N GLN A 102 -8.51 16.67 -0.06
CA GLN A 102 -9.88 16.19 0.05
C GLN A 102 -10.77 16.78 -1.04
N ASN A 103 -10.72 18.09 -1.23
CA ASN A 103 -11.53 18.77 -2.23
C ASN A 103 -11.24 18.25 -3.64
N LYS A 104 -9.96 18.18 -4.04
CA LYS A 104 -9.55 17.75 -5.38
C LYS A 104 -9.91 16.29 -5.67
N LEU A 105 -9.67 15.39 -4.71
CA LEU A 105 -10.02 13.99 -4.86
C LEU A 105 -11.54 13.75 -4.84
N ILE A 106 -12.31 14.50 -4.05
CA ILE A 106 -13.78 14.43 -4.07
C ILE A 106 -14.32 14.87 -5.44
N GLN A 107 -13.80 15.96 -6.01
CA GLN A 107 -14.19 16.41 -7.35
C GLN A 107 -13.85 15.36 -8.42
N LEU A 108 -12.64 14.78 -8.37
CA LEU A 108 -12.25 13.71 -9.29
C LEU A 108 -13.18 12.49 -9.14
N LYS A 109 -13.47 12.07 -7.91
CA LYS A 109 -14.38 10.95 -7.65
C LYS A 109 -15.77 11.23 -8.21
N GLN A 110 -16.28 12.44 -8.07
CA GLN A 110 -17.58 12.82 -8.61
C GLN A 110 -17.60 12.72 -10.14
N LYS A 111 -16.57 13.25 -10.83
CA LYS A 111 -16.41 13.10 -12.28
C LYS A 111 -16.34 11.64 -12.72
N CYS A 112 -15.71 10.77 -11.93
CA CYS A 112 -15.63 9.34 -12.22
C CYS A 112 -17.02 8.67 -12.15
N ILE A 113 -17.81 9.01 -11.12
CA ILE A 113 -19.19 8.51 -10.94
C ILE A 113 -20.09 8.98 -12.08
N GLU A 114 -19.94 10.25 -12.50
CA GLU A 114 -20.65 10.85 -13.63
C GLU A 114 -20.15 10.36 -14.99
N LYS A 115 -19.07 9.55 -15.01
CA LYS A 115 -18.41 9.05 -16.23
C LYS A 115 -17.90 10.16 -17.15
N THR A 116 -17.54 11.31 -16.58
CA THR A 116 -16.98 12.47 -17.28
C THR A 116 -15.49 12.66 -17.02
N ALA A 117 -14.89 11.88 -16.11
CA ALA A 117 -13.48 11.95 -15.78
C ALA A 117 -12.58 11.57 -16.96
N THR A 118 -11.58 12.41 -17.20
CA THR A 118 -10.51 12.22 -18.19
C THR A 118 -9.17 11.97 -17.49
N ILE A 119 -8.17 11.53 -18.26
CA ILE A 119 -6.81 11.34 -17.72
C ILE A 119 -6.21 12.68 -17.27
N ASN A 120 -6.54 13.78 -17.95
CA ASN A 120 -6.14 15.13 -17.54
C ASN A 120 -6.75 15.53 -16.20
N ASP A 121 -7.96 15.07 -15.87
CA ASP A 121 -8.55 15.31 -14.55
C ASP A 121 -7.78 14.57 -13.45
N ILE A 122 -7.30 13.35 -13.73
CA ILE A 122 -6.44 12.60 -12.80
C ILE A 122 -5.13 13.36 -12.58
N LYS A 123 -4.48 13.78 -13.67
CA LYS A 123 -3.24 14.58 -13.62
C LYS A 123 -3.43 15.84 -12.78
N THR A 124 -4.44 16.62 -13.13
CA THR A 124 -4.76 17.88 -12.45
C THR A 124 -5.01 17.67 -10.97
N ALA A 125 -5.76 16.63 -10.60
CA ALA A 125 -6.03 16.35 -9.20
C ALA A 125 -4.76 16.00 -8.41
N ILE A 126 -3.82 15.24 -9.01
CA ILE A 126 -2.53 14.92 -8.39
C ILE A 126 -1.67 16.17 -8.26
N GLU A 127 -1.54 16.96 -9.32
CA GLU A 127 -0.70 18.17 -9.35
C GLU A 127 -1.20 19.22 -8.33
N GLU A 128 -2.50 19.49 -8.31
CA GLU A 128 -3.10 20.46 -7.40
C GLU A 128 -3.12 19.99 -5.94
N SER A 129 -3.24 18.69 -5.69
CA SER A 129 -3.12 18.12 -4.34
C SER A 129 -1.72 18.28 -3.75
N ASN A 130 -0.71 18.29 -4.63
CA ASN A 130 0.70 18.31 -4.24
C ASN A 130 1.37 19.68 -4.43
N GLY A 131 0.76 20.60 -5.18
CA GLY A 131 1.33 21.91 -5.50
C GLY A 131 2.60 21.82 -6.35
N ALA A 132 2.72 20.77 -7.17
CA ALA A 132 3.86 20.52 -8.05
C ALA A 132 3.37 19.89 -9.35
N SER A 133 4.12 20.06 -10.44
CA SER A 133 3.81 19.36 -11.69
C SER A 133 4.32 17.91 -11.64
N PHE A 134 3.55 17.02 -12.24
CA PHE A 134 3.85 15.59 -12.30
C PHE A 134 3.73 15.10 -13.73
N GLU A 135 4.66 14.26 -14.14
CA GLU A 135 4.51 13.48 -15.36
C GLU A 135 3.73 12.21 -15.05
N ILE A 136 2.67 11.94 -15.82
CA ILE A 136 1.86 10.71 -15.69
C ILE A 136 1.97 9.86 -16.96
N GLY A 137 3.10 9.96 -17.67
CA GLY A 137 3.28 9.39 -19.00
C GLY A 137 3.01 7.88 -19.08
N CYS A 138 3.45 7.09 -18.10
CA CYS A 138 3.15 5.66 -18.13
C CYS A 138 1.69 5.34 -17.81
N LEU A 139 1.03 6.14 -16.95
CA LEU A 139 -0.40 5.98 -16.69
C LEU A 139 -1.22 6.35 -17.93
N GLU A 140 -0.85 7.45 -18.61
CA GLU A 140 -1.43 7.83 -19.89
C GLU A 140 -1.24 6.72 -20.94
N GLN A 141 -0.03 6.18 -21.06
CA GLN A 141 0.28 5.10 -21.98
C GLN A 141 -0.52 3.83 -21.66
N LEU A 142 -0.59 3.43 -20.39
CA LEU A 142 -1.36 2.27 -19.95
C LEU A 142 -2.83 2.42 -20.33
N LEU A 143 -3.45 3.55 -19.97
CA LEU A 143 -4.88 3.78 -20.18
C LEU A 143 -5.24 3.99 -21.65
N ASN A 144 -4.37 4.62 -22.44
CA ASN A 144 -4.68 4.93 -23.84
C ASN A 144 -4.20 3.90 -24.86
N GLN A 145 -3.10 3.19 -24.57
CA GLN A 145 -2.46 2.29 -25.54
C GLN A 145 -2.57 0.82 -25.15
N SER A 146 -2.57 0.50 -23.86
CA SER A 146 -2.55 -0.89 -23.39
C SER A 146 -3.95 -1.41 -23.04
N TYR A 147 -4.82 -0.55 -22.50
CA TYR A 147 -6.17 -0.93 -22.11
C TYR A 147 -7.16 -0.85 -23.27
N SER A 148 -8.08 -1.81 -23.34
CA SER A 148 -9.27 -1.69 -24.17
C SER A 148 -10.19 -0.57 -23.66
N ALA A 149 -11.14 -0.14 -24.49
CA ALA A 149 -12.12 0.88 -24.10
C ALA A 149 -12.90 0.48 -22.83
N ASP A 150 -13.28 -0.79 -22.72
CA ASP A 150 -14.01 -1.34 -21.57
C ASP A 150 -13.14 -1.39 -20.31
N GLN A 151 -11.87 -1.81 -20.44
CA GLN A 151 -10.91 -1.82 -19.32
C GLN A 151 -10.64 -0.41 -18.79
N ARG A 152 -10.47 0.56 -19.70
CA ARG A 152 -10.30 1.97 -19.34
C ARG A 152 -11.56 2.51 -18.65
N ALA A 153 -12.74 2.24 -19.18
CA ALA A 153 -14.00 2.65 -18.58
C ALA A 153 -14.19 2.03 -17.18
N TYR A 154 -13.87 0.74 -17.02
CA TYR A 154 -13.90 0.04 -15.75
C TYR A 154 -12.92 0.65 -14.73
N PHE A 155 -11.69 0.93 -15.15
CA PHE A 155 -10.71 1.60 -14.29
C PHE A 155 -11.21 2.96 -13.80
N ILE A 156 -11.67 3.82 -14.72
CA ILE A 156 -12.11 5.18 -14.38
C ILE A 156 -13.39 5.17 -13.54
N SER A 157 -14.37 4.34 -13.88
CA SER A 157 -15.70 4.39 -13.25
C SER A 157 -15.84 3.53 -11.98
N ILE A 158 -14.98 2.51 -11.80
CA ILE A 158 -15.06 1.58 -10.67
C ILE A 158 -13.80 1.63 -9.81
N ILE A 159 -12.63 1.35 -10.38
CA ILE A 159 -11.40 1.19 -9.60
C ILE A 159 -10.94 2.51 -8.99
N LEU A 160 -10.88 3.57 -9.81
CA LEU A 160 -10.36 4.86 -9.39
C LEU A 160 -11.19 5.50 -8.25
N PRO A 161 -12.54 5.52 -8.28
CA PRO A 161 -13.36 5.95 -7.15
C PRO A 161 -13.10 5.20 -5.83
N GLU A 162 -12.85 3.89 -5.90
CA GLU A 162 -12.55 3.08 -4.73
C GLU A 162 -11.16 3.39 -4.17
N MET A 163 -10.15 3.58 -5.05
CA MET A 163 -8.83 4.06 -4.65
C MET A 163 -8.92 5.44 -3.97
N ILE A 164 -9.71 6.37 -4.53
CA ILE A 164 -9.94 7.67 -3.92
C ILE A 164 -10.60 7.51 -2.54
N SER A 165 -11.57 6.61 -2.41
CA SER A 165 -12.24 6.34 -1.13
C SER A 165 -11.27 5.82 -0.07
N LEU A 166 -10.35 4.93 -0.46
CA LEU A 166 -9.29 4.43 0.41
C LEU A 166 -8.33 5.55 0.85
N ALA A 167 -7.92 6.42 -0.07
CA ALA A 167 -7.01 7.53 0.22
C ALA A 167 -7.68 8.58 1.14
N LEU A 168 -8.92 8.98 0.85
CA LEU A 168 -9.67 9.95 1.65
C LEU A 168 -9.97 9.46 3.08
N ASN A 169 -10.04 8.14 3.28
CA ASN A 169 -10.30 7.52 4.58
C ASN A 169 -9.03 7.08 5.31
N VAL A 170 -7.84 7.48 4.86
CA VAL A 170 -6.57 7.01 5.44
C VAL A 170 -6.48 7.22 6.95
N GLY A 171 -6.92 8.35 7.49
CA GLY A 171 -6.92 8.59 8.94
C GLY A 171 -7.92 7.71 9.73
N ASN A 172 -8.99 7.25 9.09
CA ASN A 172 -9.96 6.33 9.72
C ASN A 172 -9.48 4.87 9.65
N ILE A 173 -8.79 4.51 8.57
CA ILE A 173 -8.30 3.14 8.31
C ILE A 173 -6.97 2.91 9.05
N CYS A 174 -6.01 3.81 8.85
CA CYS A 174 -4.76 3.89 9.60
C CYS A 174 -4.96 4.86 10.77
N SER A 175 -5.63 4.39 11.82
CA SER A 175 -5.98 5.20 12.99
C SER A 175 -4.76 5.74 13.78
N GLN A 176 -3.55 5.32 13.40
CA GLN A 176 -2.28 5.94 13.79
C GLN A 176 -1.28 5.81 12.63
N PRO A 177 -0.28 6.69 12.54
CA PRO A 177 0.86 6.52 11.65
C PRO A 177 1.67 5.23 11.88
N PRO A 178 2.07 4.50 10.82
CA PRO A 178 3.06 3.43 10.94
C PRO A 178 4.40 3.95 11.49
N PRO A 179 5.06 3.23 12.42
CA PRO A 179 6.41 3.57 12.85
C PRO A 179 7.43 3.29 11.74
N LEU A 180 8.53 4.04 11.72
CA LEU A 180 9.66 3.75 10.84
C LEU A 180 10.51 2.60 11.39
N LEU A 181 10.80 1.64 10.52
CA LEU A 181 11.71 0.53 10.81
C LEU A 181 13.14 0.96 10.48
N ARG A 182 13.86 1.45 11.49
CA ARG A 182 15.19 2.04 11.31
C ARG A 182 16.30 0.98 11.32
N ILE A 183 17.39 1.29 10.62
CA ILE A 183 18.63 0.51 10.73
C ILE A 183 19.07 0.40 12.20
N GLY A 184 19.53 -0.79 12.58
CA GLY A 184 19.97 -1.07 13.95
C GLY A 184 18.82 -1.25 14.96
N THR A 185 17.56 -1.34 14.51
CA THR A 185 16.42 -1.64 15.39
C THR A 185 15.80 -2.99 15.05
N ASN A 186 15.46 -3.78 16.07
CA ASN A 186 14.63 -4.96 15.93
C ASN A 186 13.19 -4.55 16.22
N ARG A 187 12.41 -4.30 15.16
CA ARG A 187 11.01 -3.88 15.26
C ARG A 187 10.16 -4.64 14.25
N SER A 188 8.94 -4.94 14.66
CA SER A 188 7.91 -5.59 13.86
C SER A 188 6.68 -4.71 13.77
N LEU A 189 6.01 -4.75 12.61
CA LEU A 189 4.76 -4.04 12.38
C LEU A 189 3.72 -5.05 11.88
N THR A 190 2.55 -5.08 12.52
CA THR A 190 1.40 -5.82 12.04
C THR A 190 0.25 -4.87 11.73
N MET A 191 -0.28 -4.98 10.51
CA MET A 191 -1.38 -4.17 10.00
C MET A 191 -2.29 -5.01 9.10
N SER A 192 -3.52 -4.54 8.86
CA SER A 192 -4.43 -5.21 7.93
C SER A 192 -4.08 -4.94 6.47
N GLN A 193 -4.56 -5.81 5.57
CA GLN A 193 -4.44 -5.58 4.13
C GLN A 193 -5.17 -4.31 3.68
N ARG A 194 -6.28 -3.92 4.33
CA ARG A 194 -6.95 -2.65 4.04
C ARG A 194 -6.11 -1.44 4.45
N GLN A 195 -5.38 -1.52 5.56
CA GLN A 195 -4.44 -0.46 5.94
C GLN A 195 -3.33 -0.32 4.89
N ALA A 196 -2.74 -1.43 4.45
CA ALA A 196 -1.78 -1.42 3.36
C ALA A 196 -2.38 -0.83 2.06
N ALA A 197 -3.59 -1.25 1.67
CA ALA A 197 -4.27 -0.75 0.48
C ALA A 197 -4.56 0.76 0.55
N SER A 198 -4.94 1.29 1.72
CA SER A 198 -5.15 2.72 1.93
C SER A 198 -3.85 3.52 1.79
N LEU A 199 -2.75 3.03 2.36
CA LEU A 199 -1.43 3.65 2.19
C LEU A 199 -0.97 3.61 0.73
N LEU A 200 -1.17 2.49 0.02
CA LEU A 200 -0.83 2.39 -1.40
C LEU A 200 -1.71 3.30 -2.28
N ALA A 201 -2.98 3.48 -1.94
CA ALA A 201 -3.83 4.46 -2.62
C ALA A 201 -3.30 5.88 -2.41
N CYS A 202 -2.86 6.24 -1.20
CA CYS A 202 -2.19 7.51 -0.96
C CYS A 202 -0.89 7.65 -1.78
N ALA A 203 -0.12 6.58 -1.93
CA ALA A 203 1.11 6.57 -2.73
C ALA A 203 0.83 6.76 -4.22
N PHE A 204 -0.23 6.15 -4.75
CA PHE A 204 -0.68 6.32 -6.12
C PHE A 204 -0.99 7.78 -6.45
N PHE A 205 -1.74 8.46 -5.57
CA PHE A 205 -2.03 9.91 -5.70
C PHE A 205 -0.87 10.82 -5.25
N CYS A 206 0.29 10.24 -4.95
CA CYS A 206 1.49 10.93 -4.52
C CYS A 206 1.30 11.81 -3.26
N LEU A 207 0.38 11.46 -2.37
CA LEU A 207 -0.06 12.33 -1.27
C LEU A 207 0.93 12.43 -0.10
N PHE A 208 1.87 11.50 0.01
CA PHE A 208 2.83 11.57 1.11
C PHE A 208 3.69 12.81 0.95
N PRO A 209 3.86 13.62 2.02
CA PRO A 209 4.59 14.86 1.95
C PRO A 209 6.01 14.61 1.42
N GLN A 210 6.28 15.10 0.22
CA GLN A 210 7.62 15.07 -0.36
C GLN A 210 8.48 16.09 0.38
N GLN A 211 9.69 15.69 0.74
CA GLN A 211 10.62 16.54 1.47
C GLN A 211 11.33 17.51 0.53
N PHE A 212 10.59 18.44 -0.07
CA PHE A 212 11.20 19.61 -0.68
C PHE A 212 11.46 20.63 0.43
N ASN A 213 12.73 20.69 0.86
CA ASN A 213 13.49 21.91 1.14
C ASN A 213 14.68 21.60 2.06
N GLY A 214 15.87 21.45 1.46
CA GLY A 214 17.14 22.07 1.89
C GLY A 214 17.68 21.88 3.32
N GLN A 215 17.03 21.15 4.22
CA GLN A 215 17.58 20.89 5.55
C GLN A 215 18.53 19.71 5.49
N ILE A 216 19.82 20.03 5.58
CA ILE A 216 21.00 19.15 5.53
C ILE A 216 21.00 18.05 6.63
N ASN A 217 19.94 17.93 7.44
CA ASN A 217 19.81 16.97 8.54
C ASN A 217 18.61 16.01 8.42
N ASN A 218 17.99 15.85 7.24
CA ASN A 218 16.85 14.96 7.10
C ASN A 218 17.25 13.48 7.07
N LYS A 219 17.10 12.81 8.22
CA LYS A 219 17.22 11.34 8.40
C LYS A 219 16.27 10.51 7.52
N TYR A 220 15.38 11.15 6.78
CA TYR A 220 14.49 10.56 5.80
C TYR A 220 15.11 10.43 4.40
N GLN A 221 16.25 11.09 4.13
CA GLN A 221 16.99 10.94 2.87
C GLN A 221 17.45 9.49 2.61
N THR A 222 17.51 8.66 3.67
CA THR A 222 17.85 7.24 3.55
C THR A 222 16.68 6.36 3.10
N TYR A 223 15.45 6.89 3.02
CA TYR A 223 14.28 6.13 2.59
C TYR A 223 13.91 6.50 1.16
N GLN A 224 13.59 5.49 0.35
CA GLN A 224 13.07 5.71 -0.99
C GLN A 224 11.73 6.45 -0.96
N SER A 225 11.42 7.18 -2.03
CA SER A 225 10.08 7.76 -2.19
C SER A 225 9.04 6.64 -2.14
N PHE A 226 8.07 6.77 -1.24
CA PHE A 226 6.92 5.87 -1.19
C PHE A 226 5.87 6.23 -2.24
N ASN A 227 5.81 7.50 -2.65
CA ASN A 227 4.92 7.94 -3.72
C ASN A 227 5.31 7.30 -5.05
N PHE A 228 4.30 7.00 -5.88
CA PHE A 228 4.49 6.45 -7.23
C PHE A 228 4.85 7.56 -8.22
N ILE A 229 5.98 8.23 -7.93
CA ILE A 229 6.58 9.23 -8.80
C ILE A 229 7.26 8.47 -9.93
N GLN A 230 6.99 8.85 -11.18
CA GLN A 230 7.78 8.45 -12.34
C GLN A 230 8.45 9.66 -12.94
#